data_AF-A0A6A2Z6A2-F1
#
_entry.id   AF-A0A6A2Z6A2-F1
#
_cell.length_a   1.000
_cell.length_b   1.000
_cell.length_c   1.000
_cell.angle_alpha   90.00
_cell.angle_beta   90.00
_cell.angle_gamma   90.00
#
_symmetry.space_group_name_H-M   'P 1'
#
loop_
_entity.id
_entity.type
_entity.pdbx_description
1 polymer ?
#
loop_
_entity_poly.entity_id
_entity_poly.type
_entity_poly.pdbx_seq_one_letter_code
_entity_poly.pdbx_strand_id
1 'polypeptide(L)'
;MVKRFKVWTYREGDPPLFHSGPLNNIYAIEGQFIDEMDSNKSPFRARHPDEAHVFFLPLSVTGVVHYVYRPITSVKDYSRDRLQRLVTDYIDTVSTKYPYWNRSNGADHFMVSCHDWVSFEPRFFPLLYRFRQCTSPRVNVACFSLLQAPEVSNANPELFKHFIRVVCNANTSEGFRPKIDVSLPEIYLPFGKLGPPNLSRGPDHRTVLAFFAGSPHGYIREILLNHWKEKDSEVQVYARLPKNLNYTKMMGQSKFCLCPSGFEVASPREVEAIYAGCVPVVISDNYTLPFSDVLNWSQFSVQIPVGEIPEIKRILQGIPESKYLKMYKRVKRVRRHFKLNRPAKPFDVIHMKFAQHFELLQRACIPDHVLYPSNEESTTHAPFSTLAMYNDFKDAQRIAKEVKSSFSNDPDRLAEIRKLEQVAEHNSVAQNLICRIGALDPPLNVSFELSHHPFFANVVVKRS
;
A
#
# COMPACT_ATOMS: atom_id res chain seq x y z
N MET A 1 -9.68 20.13 16.18
CA MET A 1 -10.68 19.06 16.02
C MET A 1 -10.46 18.42 14.65
N VAL A 2 -10.17 17.12 14.58
CA VAL A 2 -9.74 16.43 13.35
C VAL A 2 -10.91 16.32 12.37
N LYS A 3 -10.88 17.00 11.22
CA LYS A 3 -11.71 16.59 10.07
C LYS A 3 -11.13 15.26 9.58
N ARG A 4 -11.85 14.16 9.88
CA ARG A 4 -11.45 12.78 9.60
C ARG A 4 -11.68 12.50 8.12
N PHE A 5 -10.67 12.02 7.39
CA PHE A 5 -10.84 11.53 6.03
C PHE A 5 -12.03 10.55 5.96
N LYS A 6 -12.93 10.76 5.00
CA LYS A 6 -14.21 10.05 4.88
C LYS A 6 -14.38 9.42 3.51
N VAL A 7 -14.88 8.19 3.50
CA VAL A 7 -15.17 7.36 2.33
C VAL A 7 -16.67 7.09 2.29
N TRP A 8 -17.32 7.43 1.18
CA TRP A 8 -18.66 6.95 0.88
C TRP A 8 -18.56 5.63 0.12
N THR A 9 -19.24 4.61 0.60
CA THR A 9 -19.35 3.32 -0.12
C THR A 9 -20.69 3.29 -0.84
N TYR A 10 -20.67 3.11 -2.16
CA TYR A 10 -21.88 2.90 -2.95
C TYR A 10 -22.61 1.66 -2.46
N ARG A 11 -23.95 1.69 -2.49
CA ARG A 11 -24.79 0.60 -1.95
C ARG A 11 -25.27 -0.36 -3.03
N GLU A 12 -24.89 -0.09 -4.27
CA GLU A 12 -25.26 -0.85 -5.45
C GLU A 12 -24.56 -2.21 -5.44
N GLY A 13 -25.32 -3.23 -5.82
CA GLY A 13 -24.85 -4.60 -5.91
C GLY A 13 -25.06 -5.39 -4.62
N ASP A 14 -25.22 -6.70 -4.77
CA ASP A 14 -25.44 -7.62 -3.65
C ASP A 14 -24.24 -8.56 -3.45
N PRO A 15 -24.04 -9.07 -2.21
CA PRO A 15 -23.17 -10.21 -1.98
C PRO A 15 -23.58 -11.42 -2.84
N PRO A 16 -22.63 -12.25 -3.29
CA PRO A 16 -21.22 -12.27 -2.89
C PRO A 16 -20.28 -11.47 -3.80
N LEU A 17 -20.81 -10.77 -4.82
CA LEU A 17 -19.98 -10.00 -5.77
C LEU A 17 -19.62 -8.62 -5.23
N PHE A 18 -20.52 -8.01 -4.47
CA PHE A 18 -20.33 -6.70 -3.88
C PHE A 18 -20.41 -6.79 -2.35
N HIS A 19 -19.80 -5.82 -1.66
CA HIS A 19 -19.90 -5.67 -0.19
C HIS A 19 -19.40 -6.88 0.63
N SER A 20 -18.70 -7.82 -0.01
CA SER A 20 -18.23 -9.04 0.62
C SER A 20 -16.99 -9.54 -0.11
N GLY A 21 -16.06 -10.12 0.64
CA GLY A 21 -14.86 -10.74 0.08
C GLY A 21 -14.22 -11.69 1.08
N PRO A 22 -13.25 -12.51 0.66
CA PRO A 22 -12.52 -13.38 1.57
C PRO A 22 -11.77 -12.57 2.63
N LEU A 23 -11.85 -13.00 3.89
CA LEU A 23 -11.19 -12.34 5.02
C LEU A 23 -9.91 -13.06 5.47
N ASN A 24 -9.49 -14.10 4.77
CA ASN A 24 -8.31 -14.90 5.07
C ASN A 24 -7.55 -15.26 3.79
N ASN A 25 -6.35 -15.82 3.96
CA ASN A 25 -5.44 -16.24 2.91
C ASN A 25 -4.77 -15.04 2.22
N ILE A 26 -4.27 -15.24 1.01
CA ILE A 26 -3.60 -14.20 0.21
C ILE A 26 -4.59 -13.16 -0.36
N TYR A 27 -5.85 -13.54 -0.53
CA TYR A 27 -6.93 -12.65 -1.00
C TYR A 27 -7.53 -11.78 0.10
N ALA A 28 -7.07 -11.96 1.34
CA ALA A 28 -7.73 -11.42 2.51
C ALA A 28 -7.81 -9.89 2.50
N ILE A 29 -6.75 -9.21 2.06
CA ILE A 29 -6.66 -7.76 2.25
C ILE A 29 -7.74 -6.99 1.45
N GLU A 30 -8.20 -7.53 0.32
CA GLU A 30 -9.33 -6.97 -0.44
C GLU A 30 -10.62 -7.05 0.38
N GLY A 31 -11.02 -8.26 0.80
CA GLY A 31 -12.22 -8.44 1.61
C GLY A 31 -12.12 -7.71 2.94
N GLN A 32 -10.93 -7.65 3.54
CA GLN A 32 -10.71 -6.91 4.78
C GLN A 32 -10.90 -5.40 4.58
N PHE A 33 -10.48 -4.85 3.43
CA PHE A 33 -10.73 -3.46 3.09
C PHE A 33 -12.24 -3.20 2.88
N ILE A 34 -12.93 -4.05 2.11
CA ILE A 34 -14.37 -3.93 1.87
C ILE A 34 -15.14 -3.92 3.19
N ASP A 35 -14.91 -4.90 4.06
CA ASP A 35 -15.60 -5.02 5.34
C ASP A 35 -15.26 -3.87 6.31
N GLU A 36 -14.04 -3.31 6.26
CA GLU A 36 -13.71 -2.09 7.02
C GLU A 36 -14.41 -0.84 6.48
N MET A 37 -14.71 -0.74 5.18
CA MET A 37 -15.45 0.40 4.63
C MET A 37 -16.95 0.31 4.91
N ASP A 38 -17.52 -0.90 4.81
CA ASP A 38 -18.95 -1.12 5.08
C ASP A 38 -19.29 -1.09 6.58
N SER A 39 -18.33 -1.36 7.46
CA SER A 39 -18.53 -1.37 8.90
C SER A 39 -19.00 -0.03 9.48
N ASN A 40 -20.10 -0.07 10.25
CA ASN A 40 -20.57 1.09 11.04
C ASN A 40 -19.55 1.58 12.08
N LYS A 41 -18.54 0.75 12.42
CA LYS A 41 -17.49 1.07 13.40
C LYS A 41 -16.27 1.75 12.77
N SER A 42 -16.23 1.80 11.44
CA SER A 42 -15.11 2.37 10.70
C SER A 42 -14.98 3.87 10.98
N PRO A 43 -13.78 4.37 11.34
CA PRO A 43 -13.57 5.80 11.48
C PRO A 43 -13.65 6.54 10.13
N PHE A 44 -13.45 5.80 9.03
CA PHE A 44 -13.42 6.32 7.67
C PHE A 44 -14.79 6.38 7.01
N ARG A 45 -15.78 5.63 7.49
CA ARG A 45 -17.09 5.62 6.86
C ARG A 45 -17.75 7.01 6.91
N ALA A 46 -18.20 7.49 5.76
CA ALA A 46 -19.09 8.63 5.61
C ALA A 46 -20.54 8.19 5.93
N ARG A 47 -21.29 9.01 6.68
CA ARG A 47 -22.72 8.72 6.94
C ARG A 47 -23.62 9.24 5.85
N HIS A 48 -23.18 10.32 5.21
CA HIS A 48 -23.81 10.92 4.04
C HIS A 48 -22.75 11.14 2.95
N PRO A 49 -23.13 11.07 1.66
CA PRO A 49 -22.16 11.27 0.56
C PRO A 49 -21.48 12.64 0.59
N ASP A 50 -22.17 13.67 1.10
CA ASP A 50 -21.65 15.04 1.17
C ASP A 50 -20.53 15.20 2.23
N GLU A 51 -20.39 14.23 3.15
CA GLU A 51 -19.26 14.16 4.08
C GLU A 51 -18.01 13.52 3.43
N ALA A 52 -18.17 12.87 2.28
CA ALA A 52 -17.14 12.02 1.71
C ALA A 52 -16.11 12.80 0.91
N HIS A 53 -14.85 12.44 1.16
CA HIS A 53 -13.71 12.89 0.37
C HIS A 53 -13.54 12.02 -0.86
N VAL A 54 -13.95 10.75 -0.78
CA VAL A 54 -13.77 9.77 -1.85
C VAL A 54 -14.89 8.76 -1.88
N PHE A 55 -15.08 8.15 -3.03
CA PHE A 55 -16.19 7.25 -3.34
C PHE A 55 -15.65 5.86 -3.66
N PHE A 56 -16.06 4.88 -2.86
CA PHE A 56 -15.61 3.50 -2.98
C PHE A 56 -16.65 2.64 -3.70
N LEU A 57 -16.18 1.90 -4.70
CA LEU A 57 -16.93 0.87 -5.42
C LEU A 57 -16.59 -0.51 -4.81
N PRO A 58 -17.49 -1.13 -4.02
CA PRO A 58 -17.23 -2.33 -3.22
C PRO A 58 -17.31 -3.64 -4.02
N LEU A 59 -16.80 -3.67 -5.25
CA LEU A 59 -16.71 -4.88 -6.06
C LEU A 59 -15.59 -5.78 -5.55
N SER A 60 -15.88 -7.05 -5.24
CA SER A 60 -14.85 -8.05 -4.94
C SER A 60 -14.41 -8.77 -6.21
N VAL A 61 -13.13 -8.59 -6.55
CA VAL A 61 -12.50 -9.33 -7.64
C VAL A 61 -12.47 -10.82 -7.32
N THR A 62 -12.30 -11.24 -6.06
CA THR A 62 -12.44 -12.67 -5.69
C THR A 62 -13.83 -13.18 -6.00
N GLY A 63 -14.86 -12.41 -5.62
CA GLY A 63 -16.25 -12.75 -5.87
C GLY A 63 -16.49 -12.97 -7.37
N VAL A 64 -15.99 -12.07 -8.20
CA VAL A 64 -16.07 -12.19 -9.66
C VAL A 64 -15.38 -13.47 -10.16
N VAL A 65 -14.16 -13.79 -9.70
CA VAL A 65 -13.51 -15.07 -10.06
C VAL A 65 -14.42 -16.23 -9.71
N HIS A 66 -14.90 -16.26 -8.47
CA HIS A 66 -15.50 -17.45 -7.90
C HIS A 66 -16.90 -17.73 -8.45
N TYR A 67 -17.70 -16.67 -8.64
CA TYR A 67 -19.11 -16.81 -8.98
C TYR A 67 -19.42 -16.51 -10.45
N VAL A 68 -18.56 -15.74 -11.15
CA VAL A 68 -18.75 -15.44 -12.58
C VAL A 68 -17.85 -16.29 -13.46
N TYR A 69 -16.60 -16.52 -13.04
CA TYR A 69 -15.59 -17.18 -13.88
C TYR A 69 -15.39 -18.68 -13.61
N ARG A 70 -15.29 -19.15 -12.35
CA ARG A 70 -15.06 -20.58 -12.06
C ARG A 70 -16.12 -21.55 -12.56
N PRO A 71 -17.41 -21.17 -12.72
CA PRO A 71 -18.37 -22.05 -13.38
C PRO A 71 -18.00 -22.41 -14.83
N ILE A 72 -17.04 -21.71 -15.44
CA ILE A 72 -16.52 -21.95 -16.79
C ILE A 72 -15.52 -23.11 -16.74
N THR A 73 -15.89 -24.25 -17.34
CA THR A 73 -15.07 -25.47 -17.35
C THR A 73 -14.33 -25.69 -18.67
N SER A 74 -14.51 -24.82 -19.67
CA SER A 74 -13.88 -24.94 -21.00
C SER A 74 -13.30 -23.61 -21.50
N VAL A 75 -12.23 -23.67 -22.29
CA VAL A 75 -11.58 -22.49 -22.91
C VAL A 75 -12.52 -21.78 -23.88
N LYS A 76 -13.43 -22.51 -24.54
CA LYS A 76 -14.42 -21.93 -25.47
C LYS A 76 -15.46 -21.08 -24.75
N ASP A 77 -15.73 -21.40 -23.49
CA ASP A 77 -16.66 -20.67 -22.64
C ASP A 77 -15.96 -19.52 -21.91
N TYR A 78 -14.64 -19.37 -21.98
CA TYR A 78 -13.96 -18.22 -21.40
C TYR A 78 -14.18 -16.98 -22.28
N SER A 79 -14.90 -15.98 -21.75
CA SER A 79 -15.13 -14.69 -22.43
C SER A 79 -14.67 -13.55 -21.53
N ARG A 80 -13.75 -12.74 -22.07
CA ARG A 80 -13.17 -11.56 -21.41
C ARG A 80 -14.17 -10.41 -21.28
N ASP A 81 -15.08 -10.30 -22.25
CA ASP A 81 -16.11 -9.26 -22.32
C ASP A 81 -17.07 -9.29 -21.12
N ARG A 82 -17.16 -10.42 -20.40
CA ARG A 82 -18.05 -10.54 -19.24
C ARG A 82 -17.59 -9.71 -18.05
N LEU A 83 -16.30 -9.75 -17.74
CA LEU A 83 -15.72 -8.90 -16.70
C LEU A 83 -15.82 -7.42 -17.07
N GLN A 84 -15.46 -7.10 -18.32
CA GLN A 84 -15.48 -5.73 -18.81
C GLN A 84 -16.89 -5.16 -18.70
N ARG A 85 -17.91 -5.92 -19.13
CA ARG A 85 -19.32 -5.55 -18.97
C ARG A 85 -19.73 -5.43 -17.52
N LEU A 86 -19.41 -6.40 -16.66
CA LEU A 86 -19.77 -6.33 -15.24
C LEU A 86 -19.27 -5.04 -14.57
N VAL A 87 -18.01 -4.67 -14.81
CA VAL A 87 -17.42 -3.46 -14.22
C VAL A 87 -17.98 -2.20 -14.88
N THR A 88 -18.14 -2.19 -16.21
CA THR A 88 -18.69 -1.05 -16.95
C THR A 88 -20.15 -0.81 -16.58
N ASP A 89 -21.00 -1.83 -16.62
CA ASP A 89 -22.42 -1.77 -16.25
C ASP A 89 -22.60 -1.28 -14.80
N TYR A 90 -21.71 -1.71 -13.89
CA TYR A 90 -21.74 -1.25 -12.50
C TYR A 90 -21.43 0.24 -12.38
N ILE A 91 -20.36 0.68 -13.05
CA ILE A 91 -19.99 2.09 -13.06
C ILE A 91 -21.08 2.93 -13.74
N ASP A 92 -21.64 2.48 -14.85
CA ASP A 92 -22.73 3.16 -15.58
C ASP A 92 -23.99 3.28 -14.71
N THR A 93 -24.31 2.23 -13.94
CA THR A 93 -25.40 2.27 -12.96
C THR A 93 -25.15 3.34 -11.90
N VAL A 94 -23.93 3.37 -11.35
CA VAL A 94 -23.54 4.34 -10.31
C VAL A 94 -23.52 5.77 -10.85
N SER A 95 -22.98 5.98 -12.05
CA SER A 95 -22.83 7.31 -12.67
C SER A 95 -24.14 7.91 -13.15
N THR A 96 -25.09 7.06 -13.54
CA THR A 96 -26.46 7.48 -13.92
C THR A 96 -27.32 7.76 -12.70
N LYS A 97 -27.18 6.94 -11.64
CA LYS A 97 -28.02 7.03 -10.44
C LYS A 97 -27.59 8.17 -9.51
N TYR A 98 -26.31 8.51 -9.47
CA TYR A 98 -25.76 9.50 -8.54
C TYR A 98 -25.01 10.63 -9.25
N PRO A 99 -25.14 11.88 -8.80
CA PRO A 99 -24.43 13.00 -9.41
C PRO A 99 -22.92 12.98 -9.15
N TYR A 100 -22.47 12.18 -8.16
CA TYR A 100 -21.11 12.26 -7.64
C TYR A 100 -20.04 11.75 -8.61
N TRP A 101 -20.34 10.77 -9.47
CA TRP A 101 -19.38 10.33 -10.49
C TRP A 101 -19.06 11.45 -11.48
N ASN A 102 -20.10 12.13 -11.96
CA ASN A 102 -19.99 13.13 -13.02
C ASN A 102 -19.32 14.43 -12.55
N ARG A 103 -19.26 14.70 -11.24
CA ARG A 103 -18.62 15.90 -10.68
C ARG A 103 -17.09 15.94 -10.90
N SER A 104 -16.47 14.77 -10.93
CA SER A 104 -15.01 14.58 -10.97
C SER A 104 -14.60 13.73 -12.17
N ASN A 105 -15.58 13.28 -12.97
CA ASN A 105 -15.42 12.25 -13.99
C ASN A 105 -14.70 10.99 -13.43
N GLY A 106 -15.07 10.58 -12.21
CA GLY A 106 -14.50 9.43 -11.51
C GLY A 106 -13.13 9.67 -10.83
N ALA A 107 -12.62 10.90 -10.79
CA ALA A 107 -11.27 11.18 -10.25
C ALA A 107 -11.15 10.98 -8.72
N ASP A 108 -12.25 11.03 -7.99
CA ASP A 108 -12.35 10.75 -6.55
C ASP A 108 -13.02 9.39 -6.26
N HIS A 109 -13.14 8.55 -7.29
CA HIS A 109 -13.68 7.20 -7.22
C HIS A 109 -12.58 6.17 -7.27
N PHE A 110 -12.74 5.11 -6.48
CA PHE A 110 -11.78 4.02 -6.49
C PHE A 110 -12.41 2.65 -6.27
N MET A 111 -11.71 1.62 -6.75
CA MET A 111 -11.96 0.22 -6.39
C MET A 111 -10.70 -0.41 -5.81
N VAL A 112 -10.86 -1.55 -5.15
CA VAL A 112 -9.76 -2.32 -4.58
C VAL A 112 -9.68 -3.68 -5.22
N SER A 113 -8.47 -4.12 -5.54
CA SER A 113 -8.22 -5.52 -5.82
C SER A 113 -6.82 -5.96 -5.48
N CYS A 114 -6.71 -7.12 -4.86
CA CYS A 114 -5.40 -7.64 -4.50
C CYS A 114 -4.88 -8.77 -5.41
N HIS A 115 -5.69 -9.28 -6.34
CA HIS A 115 -5.34 -10.52 -7.03
C HIS A 115 -5.89 -10.58 -8.45
N ASP A 116 -5.25 -11.43 -9.25
CA ASP A 116 -5.62 -11.79 -10.61
C ASP A 116 -5.47 -10.67 -11.66
N TRP A 117 -4.83 -9.55 -11.27
CA TRP A 117 -4.67 -8.31 -12.05
C TRP A 117 -3.45 -8.36 -13.02
N VAL A 118 -3.22 -9.47 -13.73
CA VAL A 118 -1.98 -9.72 -14.52
C VAL A 118 -2.25 -9.72 -16.04
N SER A 119 -1.29 -9.23 -16.82
CA SER A 119 -1.29 -9.33 -18.29
C SER A 119 -0.97 -10.77 -18.74
N PHE A 120 -1.78 -11.34 -19.63
CA PHE A 120 -1.54 -12.69 -20.15
C PHE A 120 -0.48 -12.67 -21.25
N GLU A 121 0.60 -13.44 -21.11
CA GLU A 121 1.50 -13.74 -22.23
C GLU A 121 1.18 -15.14 -22.81
N PRO A 122 0.83 -15.25 -24.10
CA PRO A 122 0.43 -16.51 -24.74
C PRO A 122 1.43 -17.67 -24.64
N ARG A 123 2.70 -17.37 -24.36
CA ARG A 123 3.78 -18.36 -24.25
C ARG A 123 3.62 -19.30 -23.05
N PHE A 124 2.78 -18.98 -22.07
CA PHE A 124 2.58 -19.78 -20.85
C PHE A 124 1.48 -20.86 -20.98
N PHE A 125 0.78 -20.93 -22.12
CA PHE A 125 -0.28 -21.92 -22.39
C PHE A 125 0.19 -23.40 -22.28
N PRO A 126 1.37 -23.79 -22.79
CA PRO A 126 1.82 -25.18 -22.72
C PRO A 126 2.24 -25.64 -21.32
N LEU A 127 2.61 -24.70 -20.43
CA LEU A 127 3.03 -24.98 -19.05
C LEU A 127 1.82 -25.26 -18.14
N LEU A 128 0.71 -24.54 -18.32
CA LEU A 128 -0.54 -24.78 -17.59
C LEU A 128 -1.18 -26.14 -17.97
N TYR A 129 -1.01 -26.59 -19.23
CA TYR A 129 -1.54 -27.87 -19.69
C TYR A 129 -0.79 -29.09 -19.12
N ARG A 130 0.48 -28.94 -18.71
CA ARG A 130 1.23 -30.00 -18.02
C ARG A 130 0.79 -30.23 -16.57
N PHE A 131 -0.04 -29.37 -15.99
CA PHE A 131 -0.60 -29.54 -14.65
C PHE A 131 -1.88 -30.40 -14.59
N ARG A 132 -2.12 -31.25 -15.60
CA ARG A 132 -3.18 -32.30 -15.60
C ARG A 132 -3.01 -33.39 -14.53
N GLN A 133 -2.03 -33.29 -13.62
CA GLN A 133 -1.81 -34.23 -12.50
C GLN A 133 -1.93 -33.57 -11.11
N CYS A 134 -2.53 -32.38 -10.98
CA CYS A 134 -2.87 -31.84 -9.65
C CYS A 134 -4.23 -32.37 -9.17
N THR A 135 -4.24 -33.57 -8.60
CA THR A 135 -5.42 -34.22 -7.98
C THR A 135 -5.80 -33.66 -6.60
N SER A 136 -5.32 -32.47 -6.22
CA SER A 136 -5.66 -31.86 -4.93
C SER A 136 -6.82 -30.88 -5.09
N PRO A 137 -7.96 -31.08 -4.38
CA PRO A 137 -9.10 -30.16 -4.40
C PRO A 137 -8.79 -28.73 -3.95
N ARG A 138 -7.59 -28.49 -3.39
CA ARG A 138 -7.16 -27.19 -2.83
C ARG A 138 -6.37 -26.32 -3.81
N VAL A 139 -6.07 -26.80 -5.03
CA VAL A 139 -5.17 -26.13 -5.99
C VAL A 139 -5.85 -25.77 -7.32
N ASN A 140 -7.19 -25.70 -7.37
CA ASN A 140 -7.90 -25.16 -8.54
C ASN A 140 -7.84 -23.63 -8.67
N VAL A 141 -7.22 -22.95 -7.70
CA VAL A 141 -7.17 -21.48 -7.67
C VAL A 141 -6.02 -20.93 -8.51
N ALA A 142 -4.92 -21.67 -8.67
CA ALA A 142 -3.71 -21.19 -9.34
C ALA A 142 -3.75 -21.27 -10.88
N CYS A 143 -4.68 -22.03 -11.47
CA CYS A 143 -4.82 -22.13 -12.93
C CYS A 143 -5.78 -21.09 -13.54
N PHE A 144 -6.49 -20.33 -12.72
CA PHE A 144 -7.51 -19.36 -13.15
C PHE A 144 -7.27 -17.96 -12.58
N SER A 145 -6.01 -17.57 -12.38
CA SER A 145 -5.61 -16.18 -12.20
C SER A 145 -5.79 -15.42 -13.52
N LEU A 146 -7.04 -15.08 -13.83
CA LEU A 146 -7.49 -14.55 -15.14
C LEU A 146 -8.51 -13.41 -14.96
N LEU A 147 -8.22 -12.44 -14.09
CA LEU A 147 -9.02 -11.23 -13.97
C LEU A 147 -8.18 -10.03 -14.41
N GLN A 148 -7.95 -9.97 -15.71
CA GLN A 148 -7.13 -9.00 -16.44
C GLN A 148 -7.73 -7.58 -16.46
N ALA A 149 -8.27 -7.05 -15.39
CA ALA A 149 -7.70 -5.83 -14.83
C ALA A 149 -7.06 -4.73 -15.73
N PRO A 150 -5.85 -4.83 -16.35
CA PRO A 150 -5.42 -3.78 -17.28
C PRO A 150 -6.30 -3.76 -18.53
N GLU A 151 -6.78 -4.93 -18.99
CA GLU A 151 -7.73 -5.07 -20.09
C GLU A 151 -9.13 -4.56 -19.75
N VAL A 152 -9.56 -4.57 -18.48
CA VAL A 152 -10.81 -3.89 -18.07
C VAL A 152 -10.67 -2.39 -18.24
N SER A 153 -9.56 -1.82 -17.77
CA SER A 153 -9.27 -0.41 -17.95
C SER A 153 -9.05 -0.04 -19.42
N ASN A 154 -8.48 -0.93 -20.23
CA ASN A 154 -8.27 -0.70 -21.66
C ASN A 154 -9.54 -0.88 -22.50
N ALA A 155 -10.53 -1.64 -22.03
CA ALA A 155 -11.79 -1.82 -22.73
C ALA A 155 -12.66 -0.55 -22.72
N ASN A 156 -12.53 0.27 -21.67
CA ASN A 156 -13.18 1.58 -21.60
C ASN A 156 -12.22 2.66 -21.07
N PRO A 157 -11.26 3.12 -21.89
CA PRO A 157 -10.19 4.02 -21.44
C PRO A 157 -10.70 5.35 -20.89
N GLU A 158 -11.80 5.88 -21.42
CA GLU A 158 -12.38 7.14 -20.94
C GLU A 158 -12.95 6.99 -19.53
N LEU A 159 -13.62 5.87 -19.25
CA LEU A 159 -14.15 5.57 -17.92
C LEU A 159 -13.04 5.46 -16.86
N PHE A 160 -11.92 4.84 -17.23
CA PHE A 160 -10.80 4.59 -16.33
C PHE A 160 -9.74 5.69 -16.34
N LYS A 161 -9.94 6.75 -17.12
CA LYS A 161 -8.97 7.83 -17.33
C LYS A 161 -8.53 8.46 -16.01
N HIS A 162 -9.48 8.82 -15.17
CA HIS A 162 -9.23 9.45 -13.86
C HIS A 162 -9.51 8.52 -12.68
N PHE A 163 -10.17 7.39 -12.93
CA PHE A 163 -10.53 6.42 -11.91
C PHE A 163 -9.31 5.80 -11.22
N ILE A 164 -9.36 5.73 -9.88
CA ILE A 164 -8.25 5.28 -9.05
C ILE A 164 -8.37 3.76 -8.82
N ARG A 165 -7.33 3.01 -9.19
CA ARG A 165 -7.27 1.58 -8.88
C ARG A 165 -6.36 1.37 -7.69
N VAL A 166 -6.86 0.72 -6.65
CA VAL A 166 -6.02 0.28 -5.54
C VAL A 166 -5.69 -1.19 -5.78
N VAL A 167 -4.45 -1.48 -6.17
CA VAL A 167 -4.04 -2.82 -6.60
C VAL A 167 -2.85 -3.36 -5.83
N CYS A 168 -2.83 -4.67 -5.56
CA CYS A 168 -1.62 -5.31 -5.02
C CYS A 168 -0.56 -5.52 -6.11
N ASN A 169 -0.95 -5.97 -7.30
CA ASN A 169 -0.06 -6.15 -8.46
C ASN A 169 0.29 -4.80 -9.12
N ALA A 170 1.07 -3.96 -8.42
CA ALA A 170 1.44 -2.63 -8.87
C ALA A 170 2.62 -2.62 -9.86
N ASN A 171 2.48 -3.32 -10.98
CA ASN A 171 3.50 -3.44 -12.03
C ASN A 171 3.32 -2.36 -13.11
N THR A 172 4.30 -1.46 -13.27
CA THR A 172 4.22 -0.37 -14.25
C THR A 172 4.27 -0.85 -15.71
N SER A 173 4.85 -2.02 -16.00
CA SER A 173 4.81 -2.61 -17.34
C SER A 173 3.49 -3.30 -17.66
N GLU A 174 2.65 -3.56 -16.65
CA GLU A 174 1.31 -4.15 -16.81
C GLU A 174 0.20 -3.10 -16.62
N GLY A 175 0.55 -1.83 -16.82
CA GLY A 175 -0.42 -0.74 -16.85
C GLY A 175 -0.74 -0.14 -15.48
N PHE A 176 -0.05 -0.48 -14.38
CA PHE A 176 -0.12 0.31 -13.15
C PHE A 176 0.39 1.74 -13.43
N ARG A 177 -0.37 2.74 -13.01
CA ARG A 177 -0.11 4.17 -13.21
C ARG A 177 0.24 4.80 -11.87
N PRO A 178 1.52 4.98 -11.50
CA PRO A 178 1.91 5.51 -10.19
C PRO A 178 1.37 6.91 -9.87
N LYS A 179 0.90 7.66 -10.88
CA LYS A 179 0.30 8.99 -10.71
C LYS A 179 -1.18 8.95 -10.32
N ILE A 180 -1.87 7.81 -10.47
CA ILE A 180 -3.32 7.69 -10.29
C ILE A 180 -3.67 6.47 -9.43
N ASP A 181 -2.98 5.34 -9.62
CA ASP A 181 -3.24 4.09 -8.91
C ASP A 181 -2.47 4.01 -7.58
N VAL A 182 -3.01 3.22 -6.65
CA VAL A 182 -2.43 3.00 -5.32
C VAL A 182 -1.93 1.56 -5.20
N SER A 183 -0.68 1.39 -4.80
CA SER A 183 -0.12 0.08 -4.47
C SER A 183 -0.57 -0.37 -3.08
N LEU A 184 -1.21 -1.53 -2.99
CA LEU A 184 -1.67 -2.15 -1.74
C LEU A 184 -0.74 -3.32 -1.39
N PRO A 185 -0.34 -3.50 -0.12
CA PRO A 185 0.43 -4.67 0.24
C PRO A 185 -0.45 -5.92 0.22
N GLU A 186 0.04 -6.98 -0.41
CA GLU A 186 -0.53 -8.30 -0.26
C GLU A 186 -0.21 -8.84 1.14
N ILE A 187 -1.23 -9.30 1.87
CA ILE A 187 -1.06 -9.78 3.25
C ILE A 187 -1.71 -11.15 3.39
N TYR A 188 -0.90 -12.16 3.71
CA TYR A 188 -1.40 -13.46 4.10
C TYR A 188 -2.00 -13.41 5.51
N LEU A 189 -3.29 -13.73 5.62
CA LEU A 189 -4.00 -13.82 6.90
C LEU A 189 -4.41 -15.26 7.22
N PRO A 190 -3.84 -15.88 8.27
CA PRO A 190 -4.37 -17.14 8.78
C PRO A 190 -5.82 -16.99 9.25
N PHE A 191 -6.59 -18.08 9.19
CA PHE A 191 -7.97 -18.09 9.70
C PHE A 191 -8.02 -17.60 11.16
N GLY A 192 -8.93 -16.66 11.45
CA GLY A 192 -9.12 -16.09 12.79
C GLY A 192 -7.98 -15.18 13.27
N LYS A 193 -7.06 -14.74 12.40
CA LYS A 193 -5.94 -13.84 12.73
C LYS A 193 -5.92 -12.63 11.79
N LEU A 194 -5.47 -11.48 12.29
CA LEU A 194 -5.35 -10.21 11.54
C LEU A 194 -3.89 -9.87 11.18
N GLY A 195 -3.05 -10.88 11.04
CA GLY A 195 -1.69 -10.72 10.53
C GLY A 195 -0.96 -12.06 10.45
N PRO A 196 0.17 -12.11 9.72
CA PRO A 196 1.00 -13.30 9.69
C PRO A 196 1.60 -13.59 11.08
N PRO A 197 1.93 -14.86 11.37
CA PRO A 197 2.59 -15.22 12.62
C PRO A 197 3.90 -14.45 12.83
N ASN A 198 4.15 -13.99 14.06
CA ASN A 198 5.34 -13.22 14.39
C ASN A 198 6.25 -14.03 15.33
N LEU A 199 7.29 -14.65 14.77
CA LEU A 199 8.36 -15.34 15.48
C LEU A 199 9.71 -14.59 15.35
N SER A 200 9.64 -13.24 15.35
CA SER A 200 10.82 -12.40 15.18
C SER A 200 11.85 -12.64 16.27
N ARG A 201 13.11 -12.86 15.86
CA ARG A 201 14.24 -12.96 16.78
C ARG A 201 15.10 -11.70 16.77
N GLY A 202 15.89 -11.53 17.83
CA GLY A 202 16.94 -10.51 17.92
C GLY A 202 18.01 -10.70 16.84
N PRO A 203 18.77 -9.66 16.50
CA PRO A 203 19.77 -9.72 15.42
C PRO A 203 20.82 -10.81 15.68
N ASP A 204 21.26 -11.01 16.92
CA ASP A 204 22.28 -12.00 17.30
C ASP A 204 21.83 -13.47 17.14
N HIS A 205 20.53 -13.69 17.00
CA HIS A 205 19.94 -15.02 16.86
C HIS A 205 19.56 -15.35 15.41
N ARG A 206 20.02 -14.53 14.44
CA ARG A 206 19.78 -14.70 13.01
C ARG A 206 21.02 -15.30 12.32
N THR A 207 21.07 -16.62 12.33
CA THR A 207 22.23 -17.40 11.87
C THR A 207 22.22 -17.70 10.36
N VAL A 208 21.08 -17.53 9.69
CA VAL A 208 20.96 -17.75 8.23
C VAL A 208 21.15 -16.42 7.52
N LEU A 209 22.02 -16.35 6.50
CA LEU A 209 22.23 -15.11 5.75
C LEU A 209 20.95 -14.73 4.99
N ALA A 210 20.47 -15.60 4.12
CA ALA A 210 19.29 -15.36 3.31
C ALA A 210 18.38 -16.58 3.24
N PHE A 211 17.06 -16.37 3.18
CA PHE A 211 16.08 -17.44 3.09
C PHE A 211 15.00 -17.19 2.05
N PHE A 212 14.62 -18.27 1.35
CA PHE A 212 13.44 -18.35 0.51
C PHE A 212 12.81 -19.75 0.59
N ALA A 213 11.48 -19.80 0.63
CA ALA A 213 10.73 -21.01 0.31
C ALA A 213 9.48 -20.68 -0.51
N GLY A 214 9.32 -21.35 -1.65
CA GLY A 214 8.18 -21.15 -2.54
C GLY A 214 8.29 -21.93 -3.84
N SER A 215 7.14 -22.23 -4.45
CA SER A 215 7.07 -22.93 -5.75
C SER A 215 7.68 -22.11 -6.89
N PRO A 216 8.10 -22.75 -7.99
CA PRO A 216 8.54 -22.09 -9.23
C PRO A 216 7.33 -21.42 -9.90
N HIS A 217 6.98 -20.25 -9.40
CA HIS A 217 5.83 -19.46 -9.84
C HIS A 217 6.35 -18.16 -10.45
N GLY A 218 6.36 -18.06 -11.78
CA GLY A 218 7.01 -16.95 -12.51
C GLY A 218 8.51 -17.18 -12.76
N TYR A 219 9.01 -16.54 -13.82
CA TYR A 219 10.38 -16.76 -14.33
C TYR A 219 11.47 -16.39 -13.32
N ILE A 220 11.26 -15.35 -12.50
CA ILE A 220 12.25 -14.91 -11.50
C ILE A 220 12.46 -15.99 -10.42
N ARG A 221 11.38 -16.66 -9.99
CA ARG A 221 11.48 -17.79 -9.04
C ARG A 221 12.15 -19.00 -9.66
N GLU A 222 11.93 -19.25 -10.95
CA GLU A 222 12.65 -20.30 -11.66
C GLU A 222 14.15 -20.03 -11.70
N ILE A 223 14.57 -18.80 -12.04
CA ILE A 223 15.99 -18.41 -12.02
C ILE A 223 16.56 -18.57 -10.61
N LEU A 224 15.87 -18.08 -9.58
CA LEU A 224 16.31 -18.19 -8.19
C LEU A 224 16.47 -19.66 -7.75
N LEU A 225 15.47 -20.52 -8.05
CA LEU A 225 15.50 -21.93 -7.68
C LEU A 225 16.59 -22.67 -8.46
N ASN A 226 16.73 -22.42 -9.76
CA ASN A 226 17.76 -23.04 -10.60
C ASN A 226 19.16 -22.68 -10.11
N HIS A 227 19.36 -21.47 -9.60
CA HIS A 227 20.67 -21.04 -9.10
C HIS A 227 20.95 -21.52 -7.67
N TRP A 228 20.02 -21.33 -6.73
CA TRP A 228 20.29 -21.43 -5.29
C TRP A 228 19.66 -22.61 -4.56
N LYS A 229 18.64 -23.28 -5.13
CA LYS A 229 17.88 -24.32 -4.41
C LYS A 229 18.82 -25.41 -3.89
N GLU A 230 18.87 -25.55 -2.56
CA GLU A 230 19.67 -26.58 -1.87
C GLU A 230 21.17 -26.57 -2.22
N LYS A 231 21.73 -25.42 -2.65
CA LYS A 231 23.15 -25.33 -3.08
C LYS A 231 24.09 -24.61 -2.11
N ASP A 232 23.56 -23.91 -1.11
CA ASP A 232 24.37 -23.14 -0.15
C ASP A 232 23.78 -23.22 1.26
N SER A 233 24.65 -23.25 2.28
CA SER A 233 24.25 -23.39 3.69
C SER A 233 23.81 -22.07 4.34
N GLU A 234 24.27 -20.94 3.80
CA GLU A 234 23.94 -19.58 4.27
C GLU A 234 22.79 -18.96 3.48
N VAL A 235 22.71 -19.23 2.18
CA VAL A 235 21.61 -18.82 1.29
C VAL A 235 20.68 -20.01 1.07
N GLN A 236 19.69 -20.13 1.95
CA GLN A 236 18.81 -21.29 2.01
C GLN A 236 17.56 -21.08 1.16
N VAL A 237 17.50 -21.78 0.04
CA VAL A 237 16.42 -21.67 -0.95
C VAL A 237 15.74 -23.03 -1.13
N TYR A 238 14.41 -23.06 -1.01
CA TYR A 238 13.60 -24.28 -1.12
C TYR A 238 12.43 -24.10 -2.09
N ALA A 239 12.21 -25.08 -2.97
CA ALA A 239 10.98 -25.13 -3.77
C ALA A 239 9.76 -25.50 -2.90
N ARG A 240 9.98 -26.39 -1.93
CA ARG A 240 9.02 -26.79 -0.91
C ARG A 240 9.77 -26.98 0.40
N LEU A 241 9.33 -26.30 1.45
CA LEU A 241 9.99 -26.43 2.74
C LEU A 241 9.81 -27.87 3.29
N PRO A 242 10.88 -28.54 3.77
CA PRO A 242 10.78 -29.82 4.44
C PRO A 242 9.77 -29.79 5.61
N LYS A 243 9.03 -30.90 5.81
CA LYS A 243 7.93 -30.98 6.81
C LYS A 243 8.39 -30.74 8.25
N ASN A 244 9.65 -31.02 8.56
CA ASN A 244 10.26 -30.83 9.88
C ASN A 244 10.69 -29.37 10.14
N LEU A 245 10.65 -28.50 9.14
CA LEU A 245 10.99 -27.09 9.26
C LEU A 245 9.74 -26.21 9.32
N ASN A 246 9.83 -25.11 10.04
CA ASN A 246 8.75 -24.14 10.19
C ASN A 246 9.09 -22.85 9.43
N TYR A 247 8.29 -22.48 8.44
CA TYR A 247 8.52 -21.34 7.56
C TYR A 247 8.71 -20.01 8.32
N THR A 248 7.80 -19.67 9.24
CA THR A 248 7.91 -18.45 10.06
C THR A 248 9.16 -18.47 10.93
N LYS A 249 9.53 -19.64 11.49
CA LYS A 249 10.75 -19.79 12.29
C LYS A 249 12.00 -19.55 11.44
N MET A 250 12.05 -20.09 10.23
CA MET A 250 13.16 -19.87 9.29
C MET A 250 13.33 -18.38 8.99
N MET A 251 12.25 -17.68 8.62
CA MET A 251 12.27 -16.22 8.44
C MET A 251 12.76 -15.46 9.69
N GLY A 252 12.36 -15.91 10.88
CA GLY A 252 12.80 -15.34 12.15
C GLY A 252 14.29 -15.55 12.44
N GLN A 253 14.91 -16.57 11.84
CA GLN A 253 16.33 -16.92 11.95
C GLN A 253 17.20 -16.38 10.82
N SER A 254 16.60 -15.76 9.80
CA SER A 254 17.33 -15.22 8.65
C SER A 254 17.61 -13.73 8.79
N LYS A 255 18.79 -13.26 8.35
CA LYS A 255 19.09 -11.83 8.26
C LYS A 255 18.24 -11.18 7.17
N PHE A 256 18.24 -11.81 6.00
CA PHE A 256 17.58 -11.35 4.78
C PHE A 256 16.53 -12.36 4.30
N CYS A 257 15.40 -11.89 3.81
CA CYS A 257 14.33 -12.74 3.27
C CYS A 257 14.12 -12.37 1.80
N LEU A 258 14.42 -13.32 0.91
CA LEU A 258 14.30 -13.10 -0.53
C LEU A 258 12.83 -13.04 -0.90
N CYS A 259 12.43 -11.98 -1.59
CA CYS A 259 11.08 -11.68 -2.05
C CYS A 259 11.07 -11.59 -3.58
N PRO A 260 11.30 -12.69 -4.30
CA PRO A 260 11.16 -12.71 -5.75
C PRO A 260 9.68 -12.63 -6.15
N SER A 261 9.39 -11.79 -7.14
CA SER A 261 8.05 -11.73 -7.75
C SER A 261 7.63 -13.07 -8.35
N GLY A 262 6.31 -13.26 -8.40
CA GLY A 262 5.64 -14.40 -8.99
C GLY A 262 5.32 -14.18 -10.48
N PHE A 263 4.13 -14.63 -10.89
CA PHE A 263 3.48 -14.11 -12.10
C PHE A 263 2.96 -12.69 -11.83
N GLU A 264 2.49 -12.45 -10.60
CA GLU A 264 2.29 -11.12 -10.03
C GLU A 264 3.60 -10.57 -9.44
N VAL A 265 3.79 -9.26 -9.49
CA VAL A 265 4.91 -8.61 -8.77
C VAL A 265 4.72 -8.60 -7.25
N ALA A 266 3.46 -8.62 -6.80
CA ALA A 266 3.12 -8.64 -5.38
C ALA A 266 3.48 -9.98 -4.73
N SER A 267 3.88 -9.93 -3.45
CA SER A 267 4.01 -11.15 -2.66
C SER A 267 3.68 -10.90 -1.19
N PRO A 268 2.93 -11.80 -0.51
CA PRO A 268 2.73 -11.71 0.93
C PRO A 268 4.05 -11.75 1.70
N ARG A 269 5.08 -12.33 1.08
CA ARG A 269 6.40 -12.55 1.67
C ARG A 269 7.08 -11.27 2.12
N GLU A 270 6.83 -10.15 1.45
CA GLU A 270 7.39 -8.86 1.85
C GLU A 270 6.87 -8.46 3.23
N VAL A 271 5.56 -8.61 3.44
CA VAL A 271 4.90 -8.35 4.71
C VAL A 271 5.29 -9.40 5.75
N GLU A 272 5.36 -10.68 5.39
CA GLU A 272 5.82 -11.73 6.28
C GLU A 272 7.26 -11.49 6.77
N ALA A 273 8.17 -11.07 5.88
CA ALA A 273 9.54 -10.70 6.23
C ALA A 273 9.58 -9.53 7.21
N ILE A 274 8.79 -8.48 6.95
CA ILE A 274 8.65 -7.32 7.85
C ILE A 274 8.14 -7.76 9.24
N TYR A 275 7.16 -8.66 9.29
CA TYR A 275 6.63 -9.18 10.55
C TYR A 275 7.66 -9.99 11.33
N ALA A 276 8.39 -10.85 10.62
CA ALA A 276 9.49 -11.63 11.17
C ALA A 276 10.69 -10.75 11.57
N GLY A 277 10.74 -9.48 11.19
CA GLY A 277 11.91 -8.61 11.39
C GLY A 277 13.10 -9.00 10.50
N CYS A 278 12.84 -9.76 9.45
CA CYS A 278 13.80 -10.16 8.42
C CYS A 278 13.88 -9.02 7.39
N VAL A 279 15.08 -8.60 6.99
CA VAL A 279 15.22 -7.51 6.01
C VAL A 279 14.74 -8.02 4.64
N PRO A 280 13.68 -7.43 4.04
CA PRO A 280 13.19 -7.89 2.74
C PRO A 280 14.25 -7.64 1.66
N VAL A 281 14.46 -8.62 0.79
CA VAL A 281 15.29 -8.50 -0.42
C VAL A 281 14.35 -8.62 -1.61
N VAL A 282 13.98 -7.47 -2.20
CA VAL A 282 13.03 -7.40 -3.31
C VAL A 282 13.77 -7.75 -4.60
N ILE A 283 13.24 -8.73 -5.33
CA ILE A 283 13.76 -9.18 -6.64
C ILE A 283 12.58 -9.18 -7.61
N SER A 284 12.40 -8.06 -8.30
CA SER A 284 11.25 -7.84 -9.18
C SER A 284 11.59 -6.78 -10.21
N ASP A 285 11.03 -6.90 -11.40
CA ASP A 285 11.06 -5.84 -12.41
C ASP A 285 9.80 -4.96 -12.30
N ASN A 286 9.96 -3.65 -12.44
CA ASN A 286 8.84 -2.69 -12.58
C ASN A 286 7.81 -2.64 -11.42
N TYR A 287 8.16 -3.13 -10.23
CA TYR A 287 7.24 -3.14 -9.09
C TYR A 287 7.24 -1.80 -8.33
N THR A 288 6.07 -1.18 -8.22
CA THR A 288 5.84 -0.07 -7.28
C THR A 288 5.48 -0.63 -5.90
N LEU A 289 6.45 -0.62 -4.99
CA LEU A 289 6.29 -1.16 -3.64
C LEU A 289 5.19 -0.42 -2.84
N PRO A 290 4.44 -1.13 -1.98
CA PRO A 290 3.39 -0.51 -1.17
C PRO A 290 3.94 0.62 -0.30
N PHE A 291 3.19 1.72 -0.19
CA PHE A 291 3.58 2.89 0.61
C PHE A 291 4.87 3.58 0.14
N SER A 292 5.35 3.39 -1.10
CA SER A 292 6.60 4.02 -1.57
C SER A 292 6.57 5.55 -1.57
N ASP A 293 5.40 6.18 -1.65
CA ASP A 293 5.24 7.64 -1.54
C ASP A 293 5.55 8.19 -0.14
N VAL A 294 5.41 7.35 0.90
CA VAL A 294 5.52 7.76 2.30
C VAL A 294 6.63 7.01 3.05
N LEU A 295 7.02 5.83 2.57
CA LEU A 295 8.09 4.99 3.13
C LEU A 295 9.22 4.84 2.12
N ASN A 296 10.42 5.26 2.51
CA ASN A 296 11.61 5.01 1.73
C ASN A 296 12.12 3.58 1.95
N TRP A 297 11.74 2.66 1.06
CA TRP A 297 12.10 1.24 1.10
C TRP A 297 13.62 0.99 1.16
N SER A 298 14.43 1.81 0.47
CA SER A 298 15.91 1.68 0.50
C SER A 298 16.52 1.77 1.90
N GLN A 299 15.77 2.31 2.87
CA GLN A 299 16.23 2.45 4.25
C GLN A 299 16.04 1.15 5.06
N PHE A 300 15.20 0.21 4.61
CA PHE A 300 14.83 -0.99 5.36
C PHE A 300 14.70 -2.27 4.52
N SER A 301 14.94 -2.22 3.21
CA SER A 301 15.03 -3.37 2.32
C SER A 301 16.30 -3.30 1.46
N VAL A 302 16.58 -4.39 0.75
CA VAL A 302 17.59 -4.48 -0.31
C VAL A 302 16.85 -4.76 -1.61
N GLN A 303 17.26 -4.12 -2.71
CA GLN A 303 16.79 -4.46 -4.05
C GLN A 303 17.93 -5.15 -4.79
N ILE A 304 17.65 -6.30 -5.41
CA ILE A 304 18.61 -7.03 -6.24
C ILE A 304 17.97 -7.18 -7.63
N PRO A 305 18.59 -6.65 -8.70
CA PRO A 305 18.13 -6.86 -10.06
C PRO A 305 18.07 -8.35 -10.42
N VAL A 306 17.15 -8.74 -11.29
CA VAL A 306 16.97 -10.15 -11.69
C VAL A 306 18.27 -10.75 -12.27
N GLY A 307 19.03 -9.97 -13.05
CA GLY A 307 20.32 -10.39 -13.60
C GLY A 307 21.41 -10.64 -12.54
N GLU A 308 21.25 -10.13 -11.32
CA GLU A 308 22.20 -10.29 -10.21
C GLU A 308 21.78 -11.38 -9.21
N ILE A 309 20.76 -12.19 -9.52
CA ILE A 309 20.40 -13.37 -8.72
C ILE A 309 21.62 -14.27 -8.43
N PRO A 310 22.54 -14.55 -9.37
CA PRO A 310 23.74 -15.33 -9.08
C PRO A 310 24.65 -14.73 -7.99
N GLU A 311 24.57 -13.41 -7.80
CA GLU A 311 25.45 -12.62 -6.93
C GLU A 311 24.85 -12.36 -5.54
N ILE A 312 23.67 -12.90 -5.23
CA ILE A 312 22.93 -12.68 -3.97
C ILE A 312 23.84 -12.81 -2.75
N LYS A 313 24.62 -13.88 -2.65
CA LYS A 313 25.52 -14.10 -1.51
C LYS A 313 26.56 -12.99 -1.39
N ARG A 314 27.25 -12.66 -2.49
CA ARG A 314 28.27 -11.60 -2.53
C ARG A 314 27.68 -10.25 -2.13
N ILE A 315 26.52 -9.89 -2.69
CA ILE A 315 25.84 -8.62 -2.40
C ILE A 315 25.46 -8.54 -0.93
N LEU A 316 24.83 -9.57 -0.38
CA LEU A 316 24.35 -9.56 1.00
C LEU A 316 25.47 -9.64 2.03
N GLN A 317 26.54 -10.39 1.76
CA GLN A 317 27.74 -10.40 2.61
C GLN A 317 28.52 -9.08 2.54
N GLY A 318 28.46 -8.36 1.41
CA GLY A 318 29.05 -7.04 1.25
C GLY A 318 28.36 -5.93 2.05
N ILE A 319 27.19 -6.18 2.64
CA ILE A 319 26.49 -5.21 3.50
C ILE A 319 27.15 -5.19 4.88
N PRO A 320 27.71 -4.05 5.32
CA PRO A 320 28.31 -3.96 6.65
C PRO A 320 27.28 -4.25 7.75
N GLU A 321 27.70 -4.93 8.82
CA GLU A 321 26.83 -5.29 9.94
C GLU A 321 26.13 -4.05 10.54
N SER A 322 26.82 -2.91 10.61
CA SER A 322 26.24 -1.65 11.07
C SER A 322 25.09 -1.14 10.19
N LYS A 323 25.16 -1.35 8.87
CA LYS A 323 24.08 -1.03 7.91
C LYS A 323 22.93 -2.04 8.05
N TYR A 324 23.24 -3.33 8.18
CA TYR A 324 22.24 -4.36 8.44
C TYR A 324 21.43 -4.06 9.72
N LEU A 325 22.09 -3.76 10.84
CA LEU A 325 21.42 -3.45 12.11
C LEU A 325 20.51 -2.21 12.01
N LYS A 326 20.89 -1.20 11.21
CA LYS A 326 20.03 -0.05 10.92
C LYS A 326 18.78 -0.47 10.15
N MET A 327 18.92 -1.29 9.10
CA MET A 327 17.78 -1.82 8.34
C MET A 327 16.87 -2.66 9.24
N TYR A 328 17.42 -3.59 10.03
CA TYR A 328 16.66 -4.41 10.98
C TYR A 328 15.81 -3.56 11.95
N LYS A 329 16.40 -2.52 12.57
CA LYS A 329 15.67 -1.60 13.46
C LYS A 329 14.55 -0.87 12.72
N ARG A 330 14.79 -0.47 11.47
CA ARG A 330 13.78 0.21 10.64
C ARG A 330 12.66 -0.73 10.21
N VAL A 331 12.95 -1.98 9.83
CA VAL A 331 11.94 -3.03 9.57
C VAL A 331 10.98 -3.14 10.76
N LYS A 332 11.52 -3.23 11.99
CA LYS A 332 10.68 -3.29 13.20
C LYS A 332 9.82 -2.05 13.42
N ARG A 333 10.32 -0.86 13.05
CA ARG A 333 9.59 0.41 13.15
C ARG A 333 8.48 0.50 12.10
N VAL A 334 8.77 0.15 10.85
CA VAL A 334 7.79 0.23 9.76
C VAL A 334 6.73 -0.86 9.83
N ARG A 335 7.00 -1.98 10.52
CA ARG A 335 6.04 -3.08 10.70
C ARG A 335 4.64 -2.65 11.13
N ARG A 336 4.49 -1.60 11.93
CA ARG A 336 3.17 -1.08 12.34
C ARG A 336 2.30 -0.66 11.15
N HIS A 337 2.92 -0.18 10.06
CA HIS A 337 2.31 0.28 8.81
C HIS A 337 1.78 -0.86 7.94
N PHE A 338 2.18 -2.09 8.23
CA PHE A 338 1.68 -3.30 7.56
C PHE A 338 0.79 -4.14 8.48
N LYS A 339 0.35 -3.58 9.62
CA LYS A 339 -0.63 -4.23 10.50
C LYS A 339 -2.03 -3.99 10.03
N LEU A 340 -2.86 -5.02 10.08
CA LEU A 340 -4.30 -4.89 9.94
C LEU A 340 -4.93 -4.88 11.35
N ASN A 341 -5.78 -3.90 11.61
CA ASN A 341 -6.59 -3.85 12.83
C ASN A 341 -8.07 -3.76 12.46
N ARG A 342 -8.92 -4.24 13.37
CA ARG A 342 -10.38 -4.04 13.32
C ARG A 342 -10.88 -3.46 14.64
N PRO A 343 -11.47 -2.26 14.66
CA PRO A 343 -11.45 -1.27 13.57
C PRO A 343 -10.01 -0.83 13.26
N ALA A 344 -9.81 -0.18 12.13
CA ALA A 344 -8.52 0.38 11.76
C ALA A 344 -7.97 1.33 12.83
N LYS A 345 -6.65 1.33 13.03
CA LYS A 345 -5.94 2.15 14.02
C LYS A 345 -4.90 3.06 13.35
N PRO A 346 -4.59 4.24 13.92
CA PRO A 346 -3.58 5.14 13.38
C PRO A 346 -2.29 4.40 13.00
N PHE A 347 -1.76 4.74 11.81
CA PHE A 347 -0.54 4.18 11.24
C PHE A 347 -0.59 2.71 10.82
N ASP A 348 -1.77 2.09 10.76
CA ASP A 348 -1.93 0.73 10.24
C ASP A 348 -2.09 0.69 8.71
N VAL A 349 -2.20 -0.50 8.13
CA VAL A 349 -2.24 -0.69 6.67
C VAL A 349 -3.37 0.08 6.00
N ILE A 350 -4.52 0.18 6.66
CA ILE A 350 -5.70 0.88 6.15
C ILE A 350 -5.46 2.40 6.21
N HIS A 351 -4.90 2.91 7.31
CA HIS A 351 -4.56 4.34 7.43
C HIS A 351 -3.47 4.75 6.42
N MET A 352 -2.44 3.93 6.26
CA MET A 352 -1.33 4.22 5.35
C MET A 352 -1.79 4.26 3.89
N LYS A 353 -2.77 3.43 3.53
CA LYS A 353 -3.42 3.50 2.22
C LYS A 353 -4.12 4.85 2.02
N PHE A 354 -4.86 5.33 3.01
CA PHE A 354 -5.55 6.62 2.88
C PHE A 354 -4.58 7.81 2.83
N ALA A 355 -3.42 7.71 3.49
CA ALA A 355 -2.36 8.70 3.33
C ALA A 355 -1.85 8.76 1.88
N GLN A 356 -1.58 7.61 1.25
CA GLN A 356 -1.18 7.58 -0.17
C GLN A 356 -2.28 8.10 -1.09
N HIS A 357 -3.52 7.67 -0.86
CA HIS A 357 -4.64 8.07 -1.70
C HIS A 357 -4.90 9.58 -1.62
N PHE A 358 -4.82 10.18 -0.42
CA PHE A 358 -4.98 11.62 -0.25
C PHE A 358 -3.91 12.42 -1.00
N GLU A 359 -2.65 11.99 -0.92
CA GLU A 359 -1.54 12.58 -1.69
C GLU A 359 -1.82 12.54 -3.21
N LEU A 360 -2.43 11.45 -3.71
CA LEU A 360 -2.82 11.35 -5.11
C LEU A 360 -3.94 12.32 -5.48
N LEU A 361 -4.98 12.49 -4.66
CA LEU A 361 -6.03 13.48 -4.90
C LEU A 361 -5.44 14.89 -5.03
N GLN A 362 -4.41 15.20 -4.23
CA GLN A 362 -3.70 16.48 -4.32
C GLN A 362 -2.91 16.62 -5.62
N ARG A 363 -2.24 15.54 -6.06
CA ARG A 363 -1.49 15.51 -7.33
C ARG A 363 -2.39 15.49 -8.57
N ALA A 364 -3.60 14.97 -8.46
CA ALA A 364 -4.54 14.80 -9.56
C ALA A 364 -5.23 16.11 -9.98
N CYS A 365 -4.98 17.24 -9.30
CA CYS A 365 -5.56 18.55 -9.58
C CYS A 365 -7.07 18.46 -9.83
N ILE A 366 -7.82 17.92 -8.85
CA ILE A 366 -9.29 17.94 -8.89
C ILE A 366 -9.72 19.40 -9.15
N PRO A 367 -10.58 19.67 -10.17
CA PRO A 367 -10.89 21.02 -10.58
C PRO A 367 -11.37 21.91 -9.42
N ASP A 368 -10.96 23.19 -9.43
CA ASP A 368 -11.23 24.18 -8.37
C ASP A 368 -12.72 24.34 -7.98
N HIS A 369 -13.66 23.92 -8.86
CA HIS A 369 -15.09 23.96 -8.60
C HIS A 369 -15.61 22.80 -7.73
N VAL A 370 -14.81 21.75 -7.51
CA VAL A 370 -15.05 20.76 -6.45
C VAL A 370 -14.39 21.27 -5.17
N LEU A 371 -14.87 22.43 -4.71
CA LEU A 371 -14.53 22.97 -3.40
C LEU A 371 -15.08 21.99 -2.35
N TYR A 372 -14.18 21.27 -1.69
CA TYR A 372 -14.51 20.68 -0.41
C TYR A 372 -14.96 21.82 0.52
N PRO A 373 -16.13 21.74 1.18
CA PRO A 373 -16.51 22.70 2.20
C PRO A 373 -15.63 22.49 3.45
N SER A 374 -14.37 22.90 3.34
CA SER A 374 -13.43 22.94 4.44
C SER A 374 -12.42 24.06 4.25
N ASN A 375 -12.67 25.14 5.00
CA ASN A 375 -11.77 26.23 5.38
C ASN A 375 -11.69 27.40 4.41
N GLU A 376 -12.73 28.23 4.40
CA GLU A 376 -12.56 29.66 4.09
C GLU A 376 -12.30 30.53 5.33
N GLU A 377 -12.35 29.99 6.55
CA GLU A 377 -12.12 30.81 7.74
C GLU A 377 -10.72 30.63 8.33
N SER A 378 -9.99 31.75 8.32
CA SER A 378 -8.71 32.05 8.97
C SER A 378 -7.44 31.52 8.31
N THR A 379 -6.92 32.26 7.32
CA THR A 379 -5.53 32.78 7.31
C THR A 379 -5.31 33.80 6.18
N THR A 380 -6.32 34.56 5.79
CA THR A 380 -6.26 35.27 4.51
C THR A 380 -5.30 36.46 4.47
N HIS A 381 -4.87 37.06 5.59
CA HIS A 381 -3.94 38.19 5.53
C HIS A 381 -2.99 38.28 6.74
N ALA A 382 -1.73 37.85 6.57
CA ALA A 382 -0.63 38.22 7.46
C ALA A 382 0.57 38.73 6.62
N PRO A 383 0.97 40.01 6.72
CA PRO A 383 2.06 40.58 5.93
C PRO A 383 3.45 40.11 6.42
N PHE A 384 4.32 39.81 5.45
CA PHE A 384 5.66 39.22 5.62
C PHE A 384 6.61 39.99 6.57
N SER A 385 6.44 41.31 6.71
CA SER A 385 7.31 42.16 7.53
C SER A 385 7.26 41.84 9.03
N THR A 386 6.19 41.19 9.50
CA THR A 386 5.98 40.91 10.93
C THR A 386 6.49 39.53 11.36
N LEU A 387 6.47 38.54 10.45
CA LEU A 387 6.85 37.14 10.71
C LEU A 387 8.37 36.93 10.85
N ALA A 388 9.17 37.87 10.35
CA ALA A 388 10.63 37.79 10.41
C ALA A 388 11.22 38.17 11.78
N MET A 389 10.47 38.87 12.65
CA MET A 389 11.04 39.45 13.88
C MET A 389 10.79 38.66 15.17
N TYR A 390 9.94 37.63 15.17
CA TYR A 390 9.77 36.78 16.36
C TYR A 390 9.54 35.31 15.96
N ASN A 391 10.38 34.40 16.46
CA ASN A 391 10.31 32.97 16.15
C ASN A 391 9.58 32.22 17.26
N ASP A 392 8.27 32.42 17.35
CA ASP A 392 7.39 31.79 18.34
C ASP A 392 7.50 30.25 18.35
N PHE A 393 7.90 29.64 17.22
CA PHE A 393 8.07 28.19 17.12
C PHE A 393 9.34 27.69 17.79
N LYS A 394 10.43 28.46 17.71
CA LYS A 394 11.68 28.17 18.42
C LYS A 394 11.50 28.34 19.94
N ASP A 395 10.70 29.31 20.34
CA ASP A 395 10.31 29.49 21.74
C ASP A 395 9.37 28.39 22.23
N ALA A 396 8.41 27.96 21.42
CA ALA A 396 7.56 26.81 21.74
C ALA A 396 8.38 25.51 21.90
N GLN A 397 9.41 25.27 21.07
CA GLN A 397 10.33 24.13 21.26
C GLN A 397 11.15 24.24 22.55
N ARG A 398 11.64 25.45 22.87
CA ARG A 398 12.39 25.71 24.10
C ARG A 398 11.52 25.48 25.33
N ILE A 399 10.34 26.09 25.37
CA ILE A 399 9.37 25.95 26.45
C ILE A 399 8.97 24.48 26.59
N ALA A 400 8.58 23.81 25.50
CA ALA A 400 8.20 22.39 25.54
C ALA A 400 9.31 21.51 26.15
N LYS A 401 10.58 21.77 25.81
CA LYS A 401 11.73 21.06 26.38
C LYS A 401 11.93 21.35 27.88
N GLU A 402 11.69 22.59 28.31
CA GLU A 402 11.79 23.01 29.70
C GLU A 402 10.68 22.41 30.58
N VAL A 403 9.43 22.39 30.10
CA VAL A 403 8.31 21.83 30.89
C VAL A 403 8.25 20.30 30.87
N LYS A 404 8.89 19.64 29.89
CA LYS A 404 8.89 18.17 29.74
C LYS A 404 9.42 17.41 30.95
N SER A 405 10.43 17.96 31.63
CA SER A 405 10.99 17.36 32.86
C SER A 405 10.00 17.42 34.02
N SER A 406 9.15 18.45 34.06
CA SER A 406 8.16 18.67 35.12
C SER A 406 6.96 17.71 35.03
N PHE A 407 6.75 17.09 33.87
CA PHE A 407 5.65 16.14 33.62
C PHE A 407 6.15 14.72 33.38
N SER A 408 7.36 14.36 33.80
CA SER A 408 7.98 13.05 33.52
C SER A 408 7.15 11.83 33.97
N ASN A 409 6.28 12.02 34.97
CA ASN A 409 5.44 10.98 35.56
C ASN A 409 3.97 11.03 35.08
N ASP A 410 3.62 11.97 34.18
CA ASP A 410 2.29 12.11 33.60
C ASP A 410 2.33 11.79 32.10
N PRO A 411 1.97 10.55 31.71
CA PRO A 411 2.10 10.09 30.33
C PRO A 411 1.16 10.81 29.35
N ASP A 412 0.02 11.33 29.82
CA ASP A 412 -0.95 12.02 28.99
C ASP A 412 -0.49 13.46 28.69
N ARG A 413 0.02 14.17 29.71
CA ARG A 413 0.68 15.48 29.52
C ARG A 413 1.93 15.37 28.64
N LEU A 414 2.71 14.30 28.79
CA LEU A 414 3.87 14.04 27.90
C LEU A 414 3.44 13.77 26.45
N ALA A 415 2.28 13.15 26.22
CA ALA A 415 1.75 12.96 24.87
C ALA A 415 1.30 14.29 24.24
N GLU A 416 0.75 15.21 25.01
CA GLU A 416 0.43 16.57 24.56
C GLU A 416 1.68 17.40 24.28
N ILE A 417 2.69 17.35 25.15
CA ILE A 417 3.98 18.03 24.94
C ILE A 417 4.67 17.51 23.68
N ARG A 418 4.61 16.19 23.41
CA ARG A 418 5.15 15.61 22.16
C ARG A 418 4.41 16.09 20.92
N LYS A 419 3.09 16.33 21.00
CA LYS A 419 2.33 16.92 19.89
C LYS A 419 2.75 18.37 19.66
N LEU A 420 2.97 19.15 20.72
CA LEU A 420 3.48 20.52 20.63
C LEU A 420 4.89 20.57 20.02
N GLU A 421 5.79 19.68 20.44
CA GLU A 421 7.13 19.55 19.84
C GLU A 421 7.05 19.22 18.34
N GLN A 422 6.18 18.30 17.96
CA GLN A 422 6.00 17.88 16.58
C GLN A 422 5.41 18.99 15.70
N VAL A 423 4.43 19.74 16.20
CA VAL A 423 3.87 20.91 15.50
C VAL A 423 4.93 21.99 15.32
N ALA A 424 5.71 22.28 16.37
CA ALA A 424 6.76 23.29 16.31
C ALA A 424 7.91 22.90 15.36
N GLU A 425 8.29 21.62 15.32
CA GLU A 425 9.28 21.09 14.35
C GLU A 425 8.78 21.21 12.91
N HIS A 426 7.54 20.82 12.62
CA HIS A 426 6.97 20.94 11.28
C HIS A 426 6.86 22.41 10.83
N ASN A 427 6.49 23.32 11.73
CA ASN A 427 6.43 24.75 11.42
C ASN A 427 7.82 25.37 11.24
N SER A 428 8.84 24.88 11.96
CA SER A 428 10.23 25.29 11.74
C SER A 428 10.76 24.89 10.36
N VAL A 429 10.38 23.70 9.87
CA VAL A 429 10.72 23.26 8.50
C VAL A 429 10.05 24.17 7.47
N ALA A 430 8.77 24.51 7.66
CA ALA A 430 8.06 25.46 6.80
C ALA A 430 8.73 26.85 6.82
N GLN A 431 9.07 27.38 7.99
CA GLN A 431 9.75 28.67 8.13
C GLN A 431 11.15 28.68 7.46
N ASN A 432 11.92 27.60 7.59
CA ASN A 432 13.21 27.47 6.91
C ASN A 432 13.07 27.44 5.38
N LEU A 433 12.01 26.82 4.86
CA LEU A 433 11.69 26.82 3.43
C LEU A 433 11.32 28.23 2.96
N ILE A 434 10.50 28.95 3.74
CA ILE A 434 10.12 30.35 3.51
C ILE A 434 11.35 31.26 3.46
N CYS A 435 12.25 31.16 4.44
CA CYS A 435 13.48 31.97 4.49
C CYS A 435 14.41 31.71 3.30
N ARG A 436 14.44 30.48 2.77
CA ARG A 436 15.25 30.16 1.58
C ARG A 436 14.62 30.67 0.28
N ILE A 437 13.30 30.64 0.18
CA ILE A 437 12.58 31.13 -1.01
C ILE A 437 12.61 32.66 -1.07
N GLY A 438 12.39 33.35 0.05
CA GLY A 438 12.48 34.82 0.13
C GLY A 438 13.88 35.40 -0.11
N ALA A 439 14.94 34.59 0.03
CA ALA A 439 16.32 35.00 -0.25
C ALA A 439 16.68 34.97 -1.75
N LEU A 440 15.89 34.29 -2.58
CA LEU A 440 16.17 34.10 -4.00
C LEU A 440 15.39 35.06 -4.93
N ASP A 441 14.25 35.60 -4.49
CA ASP A 441 13.45 36.53 -5.30
C ASP A 441 12.56 37.45 -4.41
N PRO A 442 13.04 38.65 -4.03
CA PRO A 442 12.36 39.56 -3.09
C PRO A 442 10.94 40.07 -3.46
N PRO A 443 10.54 40.23 -4.74
CA PRO A 443 9.21 40.73 -5.10
C PRO A 443 8.12 39.63 -5.15
N LEU A 444 8.43 38.38 -4.82
CA LEU A 444 7.49 37.26 -4.92
C LEU A 444 6.41 37.35 -3.83
N ASN A 445 5.16 37.57 -4.24
CA ASN A 445 4.03 37.57 -3.31
C ASN A 445 3.57 36.12 -3.10
N VAL A 446 3.97 35.51 -1.99
CA VAL A 446 3.68 34.12 -1.67
C VAL A 446 2.51 34.05 -0.69
N SER A 447 1.41 33.42 -1.11
CA SER A 447 0.33 33.02 -0.18
C SER A 447 0.49 31.57 0.21
N PHE A 448 0.21 31.27 1.48
CA PHE A 448 0.27 29.93 2.05
C PHE A 448 -1.13 29.51 2.49
N GLU A 449 -1.53 28.32 2.08
CA GLU A 449 -2.71 27.65 2.61
C GLU A 449 -2.26 26.46 3.45
N LEU A 450 -2.31 26.64 4.77
CA LEU A 450 -1.96 25.60 5.74
C LEU A 450 -3.19 24.72 5.99
N SER A 451 -3.27 23.60 5.28
CA SER A 451 -4.27 22.58 5.60
C SER A 451 -3.74 21.65 6.69
N HIS A 452 -4.39 21.67 7.84
CA HIS A 452 -4.05 20.80 8.97
C HIS A 452 -4.59 19.38 8.76
N HIS A 453 -3.70 18.43 8.45
CA HIS A 453 -3.96 17.00 8.59
C HIS A 453 -3.23 16.44 9.84
N PRO A 454 -3.78 15.47 10.58
CA PRO A 454 -3.13 14.93 11.79
C PRO A 454 -1.79 14.23 11.56
N PHE A 455 -1.41 14.01 10.30
CA PHE A 455 -0.22 13.26 9.90
C PHE A 455 0.69 14.00 8.91
N PHE A 456 0.24 15.11 8.31
CA PHE A 456 1.01 15.86 7.30
C PHE A 456 0.65 17.35 7.37
N ALA A 457 1.61 18.21 7.03
CA ALA A 457 1.37 19.62 6.74
C ALA A 457 1.52 19.80 5.24
N ASN A 458 0.48 20.34 4.59
CA ASN A 458 0.55 20.70 3.18
C ASN A 458 0.71 22.20 3.07
N VAL A 459 1.65 22.61 2.23
CA VAL A 459 1.99 24.01 1.96
C VAL A 459 1.77 24.23 0.48
N VAL A 460 0.65 24.88 0.14
CA VAL A 460 0.40 25.30 -1.24
C VAL A 460 1.06 26.65 -1.45
N VAL A 461 1.97 26.72 -2.42
CA VAL A 461 2.69 27.95 -2.81
C VAL A 461 2.04 28.48 -4.09
N LYS A 462 1.25 29.54 -3.98
CA LYS A 462 0.67 30.21 -5.15
C LYS A 462 1.58 31.36 -5.58
N ARG A 463 1.99 31.35 -6.85
CA ARG A 463 2.69 32.44 -7.53
C ARG A 463 1.63 33.34 -8.15
N SER A 464 1.62 34.63 -7.81
CA SER A 464 0.82 35.64 -8.52
C SER A 464 1.32 35.86 -9.94
#